data_AF-A0A552DLY3-F1
#
_entry.id   AF-A0A552DLY3-F1
#
_cell.length_a   1.000
_cell.length_b   1.000
_cell.length_c   1.000
_cell.angle_alpha   90.00
_cell.angle_beta   90.00
_cell.angle_gamma   90.00
#
_symmetry.space_group_name_H-M   'P 1'
#
loop_
_entity.id
_entity.type
_entity.pdbx_description
1 polymer ?
#
loop_
_entity_poly.entity_id
_entity_poly.type
_entity_poly.pdbx_seq_one_letter_code
_entity_poly.pdbx_strand_id
1 'polypeptide(L)'
;MILNLNSENQNKKKFAFLTGMIVSVLAILVLTVGNAAFAQPVFTDKLDLGLTSFYPDAASQQKKVDILEKLNYNISIPLNVEDLKDKLGDGSFQSADLDFSTTQPTVPGTNTRISFTGPITTTNGVAETSKLYAVVAGKPKLNTCPVEVQETQIAFFNQKDDANTKAQALSKEGYLVYVTADVDVQNDARDQIIKLNCKPNAQGVIVNGKTQKVTVDFTDIFNLLPQNLQQPAQNSPFVYSPKSDSIYLVNARKEYDPSNPTK
;
A
#
# COMPACT_ATOMS: atom_id res chain seq x y z
N MET A 1 -50.54 -7.58 -69.17
CA MET A 1 -51.91 -7.56 -69.72
C MET A 1 -52.66 -8.74 -69.12
N ILE A 2 -53.75 -8.48 -68.38
CA ILE A 2 -54.79 -9.41 -67.87
C ILE A 2 -54.28 -10.44 -66.82
N LEU A 3 -54.44 -10.17 -65.51
CA LEU A 3 -55.58 -10.52 -64.62
C LEU A 3 -55.72 -12.02 -64.32
N ASN A 4 -55.66 -12.39 -63.03
CA ASN A 4 -56.83 -13.00 -62.40
C ASN A 4 -56.79 -12.95 -60.87
N LEU A 5 -57.86 -12.37 -60.32
CA LEU A 5 -58.33 -12.52 -58.95
C LEU A 5 -59.16 -13.81 -58.85
N ASN A 6 -59.15 -14.44 -57.68
CA ASN A 6 -60.31 -15.07 -57.03
C ASN A 6 -59.94 -15.23 -55.54
N SER A 7 -60.59 -14.50 -54.63
CA SER A 7 -61.87 -14.88 -54.00
C SER A 7 -61.69 -16.09 -53.08
N GLU A 8 -61.78 -15.94 -51.76
CA GLU A 8 -63.06 -16.05 -51.05
C GLU A 8 -62.88 -15.84 -49.54
N ASN A 9 -63.98 -15.40 -48.93
CA ASN A 9 -64.11 -14.90 -47.56
C ASN A 9 -64.63 -16.02 -46.63
N GLN A 10 -64.65 -15.73 -45.32
CA GLN A 10 -65.56 -16.24 -44.28
C GLN A 10 -64.98 -17.10 -43.15
N ASN A 11 -64.80 -16.39 -42.03
CA ASN A 11 -65.52 -16.63 -40.77
C ASN A 11 -65.62 -18.07 -40.26
N LYS A 12 -64.78 -18.41 -39.28
CA LYS A 12 -65.23 -19.20 -38.12
C LYS A 12 -64.70 -18.63 -36.80
N LYS A 13 -65.66 -18.08 -36.04
CA LYS A 13 -65.78 -18.07 -34.57
C LYS A 13 -64.79 -17.15 -33.82
N LYS A 14 -65.19 -15.95 -33.40
CA LYS A 14 -66.06 -15.64 -32.23
C LYS A 14 -65.66 -16.44 -30.99
N PHE A 15 -65.07 -15.78 -29.98
CA PHE A 15 -65.78 -15.37 -28.76
C PHE A 15 -64.79 -14.73 -27.78
N ALA A 16 -65.13 -13.53 -27.33
CA ALA A 16 -64.96 -12.98 -25.97
C ALA A 16 -63.58 -13.00 -25.30
N PHE A 17 -63.19 -12.05 -24.47
CA PHE A 17 -63.57 -10.71 -24.06
C PHE A 17 -62.58 -10.46 -22.92
N LEU A 18 -62.01 -9.27 -22.85
CA LEU A 18 -61.41 -8.68 -21.64
C LEU A 18 -61.78 -9.40 -20.32
N THR A 19 -60.82 -10.08 -19.70
CA THR A 19 -60.74 -10.25 -18.24
C THR A 19 -59.29 -10.60 -17.89
N GLY A 20 -58.71 -9.90 -16.93
CA GLY A 20 -57.43 -10.29 -16.33
C GLY A 20 -56.31 -9.27 -16.44
N MET A 21 -56.51 -8.11 -15.83
CA MET A 21 -55.41 -7.30 -15.30
C MET A 21 -54.51 -8.15 -14.38
N ILE A 22 -53.20 -7.89 -14.47
CA ILE A 22 -52.20 -7.99 -13.38
C ILE A 22 -51.75 -9.42 -12.99
N VAL A 23 -50.45 -9.52 -12.71
CA VAL A 23 -49.66 -10.67 -12.22
C VAL A 23 -48.95 -11.49 -13.31
N SER A 24 -47.80 -10.97 -13.74
CA SER A 24 -46.58 -11.76 -14.00
C SER A 24 -45.37 -10.82 -13.97
N VAL A 25 -45.14 -10.26 -12.79
CA VAL A 25 -43.79 -9.86 -12.37
C VAL A 25 -42.94 -11.14 -12.35
N LEU A 26 -41.65 -11.01 -12.67
CA LEU A 26 -40.60 -11.98 -12.34
C LEU A 26 -40.36 -13.14 -13.33
N ALA A 27 -39.71 -12.84 -14.46
CA ALA A 27 -38.79 -13.80 -15.10
C ALA A 27 -37.81 -13.08 -16.07
N ILE A 28 -37.17 -12.00 -15.63
CA ILE A 28 -35.86 -11.63 -16.19
C ILE A 28 -34.85 -12.29 -15.27
N LEU A 29 -34.53 -13.55 -15.55
CA LEU A 29 -33.46 -14.28 -14.88
C LEU A 29 -32.12 -13.80 -15.47
N VAL A 30 -31.74 -12.61 -15.01
CA VAL A 30 -30.40 -12.21 -14.57
C VAL A 30 -29.25 -13.06 -15.16
N LEU A 31 -28.79 -12.66 -16.35
CA LEU A 31 -27.38 -12.72 -16.71
C LEU A 31 -26.64 -11.63 -15.91
N THR A 32 -26.28 -11.92 -14.66
CA THR A 32 -25.17 -11.24 -13.98
C THR A 32 -24.07 -12.27 -13.91
N VAL A 33 -23.12 -12.25 -14.86
CA VAL A 33 -21.83 -11.58 -14.64
C VAL A 33 -21.50 -11.69 -13.16
N GLY A 34 -20.75 -12.74 -12.81
CA GLY A 34 -20.28 -12.93 -11.45
C GLY A 34 -19.63 -11.64 -10.99
N ASN A 35 -20.30 -10.95 -10.07
CA ASN A 35 -19.62 -10.06 -9.17
C ASN A 35 -18.63 -10.96 -8.44
N ALA A 36 -17.37 -10.96 -8.90
CA ALA A 36 -16.28 -11.19 -7.99
C ALA A 36 -16.47 -10.14 -6.91
N ALA A 37 -17.12 -10.53 -5.82
CA ALA A 37 -17.12 -9.77 -4.60
C ALA A 37 -15.64 -9.66 -4.25
N PHE A 38 -15.04 -8.53 -4.60
CA PHE A 38 -13.69 -8.17 -4.23
C PHE A 38 -13.70 -8.13 -2.71
N ALA A 39 -13.24 -9.22 -2.09
CA ALA A 39 -12.89 -9.20 -0.70
C ALA A 39 -11.79 -8.13 -0.57
N GLN A 40 -12.16 -6.95 -0.09
CA GLN A 40 -11.17 -6.08 0.53
C GLN A 40 -10.46 -6.95 1.58
N PRO A 41 -9.12 -6.94 1.64
CA PRO A 41 -8.43 -7.72 2.65
C PRO A 41 -8.97 -7.29 4.01
N VAL A 42 -9.67 -8.20 4.68
CA VAL A 42 -9.97 -8.04 6.09
C VAL A 42 -8.61 -8.14 6.76
N PHE A 43 -8.05 -7.02 7.18
CA PHE A 43 -6.91 -7.02 8.07
C PHE A 43 -7.35 -7.77 9.33
N THR A 44 -7.03 -9.06 9.39
CA THR A 44 -7.20 -9.81 10.61
C THR A 44 -6.13 -9.30 11.56
N ASP A 45 -6.47 -9.11 12.85
CA ASP A 45 -5.54 -8.72 13.93
C ASP A 45 -4.40 -9.74 14.18
N LYS A 46 -4.17 -10.65 13.23
CA LYS A 46 -3.29 -11.82 13.28
C LYS A 46 -2.15 -11.78 12.26
N LEU A 47 -1.85 -10.61 11.69
CA LEU A 47 -0.81 -10.45 10.69
C LEU A 47 0.15 -9.35 11.09
N ASP A 48 1.43 -9.55 10.76
CA ASP A 48 2.41 -8.46 10.77
C ASP A 48 1.98 -7.39 9.76
N LEU A 49 1.75 -6.17 10.24
CA LEU A 49 1.25 -5.06 9.45
C LEU A 49 2.34 -4.00 9.27
N GLY A 50 2.71 -3.76 8.02
CA GLY A 50 3.46 -2.58 7.61
C GLY A 50 2.52 -1.41 7.30
N LEU A 51 2.81 -0.23 7.83
CA LEU A 51 2.06 0.99 7.56
C LEU A 51 3.00 2.04 6.98
N THR A 52 2.55 2.70 5.90
CA THR A 52 3.21 3.87 5.35
C THR A 52 2.18 4.95 5.06
N SER A 53 2.37 6.15 5.58
CA SER A 53 1.47 7.27 5.31
C SER A 53 2.22 8.58 5.17
N PHE A 54 1.60 9.55 4.48
CA PHE A 54 2.21 10.85 4.21
C PHE A 54 1.37 11.98 4.77
N TYR A 55 2.03 13.04 5.24
CA TYR A 55 1.40 14.20 5.86
C TYR A 55 1.91 15.51 5.24
N PRO A 56 1.06 16.54 5.17
CA PRO A 56 1.44 17.83 4.59
C PRO A 56 2.38 18.64 5.50
N ASP A 57 2.43 18.34 6.80
CA ASP A 57 3.19 19.09 7.79
C ASP A 57 3.66 18.20 8.95
N ALA A 58 4.68 18.67 9.68
CA ALA A 58 5.29 17.96 10.80
C ALA A 58 4.34 17.77 12.01
N ALA A 59 3.39 18.69 12.23
CA ALA A 59 2.46 18.56 13.36
C ALA A 59 1.42 17.45 13.11
N SER A 60 0.93 17.34 11.88
CA SER A 60 0.07 16.24 11.43
C SER A 60 0.80 14.90 11.47
N GLN A 61 2.08 14.87 11.06
CA GLN A 61 2.95 13.69 11.20
C GLN A 61 3.09 13.27 12.67
N GLN A 62 3.45 14.21 13.56
CA GLN A 62 3.63 13.91 14.99
C GLN A 62 2.35 13.38 15.64
N LYS A 63 1.19 13.99 15.34
CA LYS A 63 -0.10 13.47 15.81
C LYS A 63 -0.33 12.02 15.39
N LYS A 64 0.07 11.63 14.17
CA LYS A 64 -0.02 10.24 13.74
C LYS A 64 0.93 9.33 14.53
N VAL A 65 2.18 9.76 14.72
CA VAL A 65 3.17 9.03 15.52
C VAL A 65 2.61 8.76 16.93
N ASP A 66 2.12 9.78 17.62
CA ASP A 66 1.55 9.64 18.97
C ASP A 66 0.37 8.65 19.03
N ILE A 67 -0.44 8.58 17.97
CA ILE A 67 -1.54 7.62 17.86
C ILE A 67 -1.00 6.20 17.65
N LEU A 68 -0.03 6.04 16.74
CA LEU A 68 0.53 4.73 16.41
C LEU A 68 1.32 4.13 17.58
N GLU A 69 2.07 4.94 18.32
CA GLU A 69 2.78 4.51 19.54
C GLU A 69 1.80 4.02 20.62
N LYS A 70 0.68 4.71 20.83
CA LYS A 70 -0.40 4.25 21.74
C LYS A 70 -1.04 2.94 21.30
N LEU A 71 -0.92 2.59 20.02
CA LEU A 71 -1.38 1.34 19.43
C LEU A 71 -0.27 0.29 19.31
N ASN A 72 0.89 0.54 19.96
CA ASN A 72 2.08 -0.31 19.98
C ASN A 72 2.72 -0.58 18.62
N TYR A 73 2.62 0.37 17.69
CA TYR A 73 3.41 0.30 16.47
C TYR A 73 4.86 0.69 16.75
N ASN A 74 5.79 -0.05 16.16
CA ASN A 74 7.19 0.35 16.07
C ASN A 74 7.34 1.37 14.93
N ILE A 75 7.81 2.58 15.25
CA ILE A 75 7.99 3.66 14.29
C ILE A 75 9.42 3.61 13.74
N SER A 76 9.56 3.44 12.43
CA SER A 76 10.87 3.46 11.75
C SER A 76 11.17 4.81 11.10
N ILE A 77 10.14 5.58 10.72
CA ILE A 77 10.24 6.98 10.31
C ILE A 77 8.97 7.72 10.77
N PRO A 78 9.05 8.95 11.31
CA PRO A 78 10.28 9.66 11.69
C PRO A 78 11.03 8.96 12.82
N LEU A 79 12.33 9.24 12.94
CA LEU A 79 13.17 8.80 14.06
C LEU A 79 13.46 9.99 14.96
N ASN A 80 13.17 9.86 16.24
CA ASN A 80 13.54 10.79 17.29
C ASN A 80 13.81 9.99 18.56
N VAL A 81 15.07 9.56 18.74
CA VAL A 81 15.45 8.59 19.77
C VAL A 81 16.81 8.92 20.35
N GLU A 82 17.02 8.62 21.63
CA GLU A 82 18.33 8.76 22.27
C GLU A 82 19.36 7.78 21.68
N ASP A 83 18.92 6.56 21.36
CA ASP A 83 19.71 5.48 20.76
C ASP A 83 18.94 4.85 19.60
N LEU A 84 19.61 4.67 18.45
CA LEU A 84 19.07 4.02 17.26
C LEU A 84 19.03 2.50 17.35
N LYS A 85 19.61 1.91 18.41
CA LYS A 85 19.61 0.47 18.59
C LYS A 85 18.20 -0.09 18.52
N ASP A 86 17.98 -1.03 17.61
CA ASP A 86 16.71 -1.72 17.37
C ASP A 86 15.54 -0.78 16.96
N LYS A 87 15.83 0.41 16.42
CA LYS A 87 14.81 1.38 15.95
C LYS A 87 14.56 1.38 14.45
N LEU A 88 15.45 0.76 13.68
CA LEU A 88 15.28 0.56 12.24
C LEU A 88 14.40 -0.68 11.98
N GLY A 89 13.69 -0.70 10.85
CA GLY A 89 12.72 -1.76 10.54
C GLY A 89 13.35 -2.96 9.83
N ASP A 90 12.95 -4.18 10.19
CA ASP A 90 13.44 -5.43 9.57
C ASP A 90 12.89 -5.70 8.15
N GLY A 91 11.98 -4.85 7.66
CA GLY A 91 11.35 -4.93 6.35
C GLY A 91 10.38 -6.11 6.17
N SER A 92 10.19 -6.98 7.15
CA SER A 92 9.34 -8.17 7.03
C SER A 92 7.91 -7.85 7.48
N PHE A 93 6.93 -8.18 6.65
CA PHE A 93 5.50 -8.03 7.00
C PHE A 93 4.65 -9.07 6.28
N GLN A 94 3.37 -9.17 6.63
CA GLN A 94 2.40 -10.05 5.96
C GLN A 94 1.24 -9.27 5.33
N SER A 95 0.98 -8.06 5.83
CA SER A 95 -0.02 -7.14 5.29
C SER A 95 0.53 -5.72 5.27
N ALA A 96 0.07 -4.91 4.33
CA ALA A 96 0.47 -3.52 4.20
C ALA A 96 -0.74 -2.61 4.04
N ASP A 97 -0.62 -1.43 4.65
CA ASP A 97 -1.56 -0.32 4.49
C ASP A 97 -0.79 0.96 4.18
N LEU A 98 -0.98 1.46 2.96
CA LEU A 98 -0.23 2.57 2.38
C LEU A 98 -1.20 3.71 2.04
N ASP A 99 -1.04 4.89 2.64
CA ASP A 99 -1.91 6.04 2.41
C ASP A 99 -1.20 7.17 1.65
N PHE A 100 -1.46 7.25 0.35
CA PHE A 100 -0.94 8.28 -0.55
C PHE A 100 -1.88 9.47 -0.77
N SER A 101 -3.05 9.52 -0.10
CA SER A 101 -4.14 10.47 -0.39
C SER A 101 -3.75 11.95 -0.26
N THR A 102 -2.76 12.23 0.58
CA THR A 102 -2.24 13.58 0.85
C THR A 102 -1.18 14.03 -0.15
N THR A 103 -0.71 13.14 -1.03
CA THR A 103 0.37 13.41 -2.00
C THR A 103 -0.17 13.81 -3.39
N GLN A 104 0.70 14.38 -4.21
CA GLN A 104 0.45 14.66 -5.62
C GLN A 104 1.11 13.56 -6.47
N PRO A 105 0.35 12.73 -7.22
CA PRO A 105 0.93 11.65 -8.00
C PRO A 105 1.36 12.13 -9.39
N THR A 106 2.38 11.48 -9.94
CA THR A 106 2.77 11.64 -11.35
C THR A 106 1.80 10.89 -12.27
N VAL A 107 1.34 9.71 -11.85
CA VAL A 107 0.33 8.92 -12.57
C VAL A 107 -1.05 9.18 -11.94
N PRO A 108 -2.01 9.79 -12.64
CA PRO A 108 -3.32 10.08 -12.08
C PRO A 108 -4.03 8.85 -11.51
N GLY A 109 -4.72 9.01 -10.38
CA GLY A 109 -5.48 7.94 -9.72
C GLY A 109 -4.66 7.01 -8.83
N THR A 110 -3.34 7.20 -8.72
CA THR A 110 -2.47 6.39 -7.84
C THR A 110 -2.31 6.96 -6.43
N ASN A 111 -2.80 8.18 -6.17
CA ASN A 111 -2.81 8.81 -4.83
C ASN A 111 -4.04 8.39 -4.02
N THR A 112 -4.17 7.10 -3.79
CA THR A 112 -5.23 6.50 -2.98
C THR A 112 -4.61 5.79 -1.78
N ARG A 113 -5.45 5.39 -0.83
CA ARG A 113 -5.06 4.34 0.13
C ARG A 113 -5.03 3.00 -0.60
N ILE A 114 -3.98 2.23 -0.35
CA ILE A 114 -3.68 0.94 -0.96
C ILE A 114 -3.46 -0.06 0.19
N SER A 115 -4.15 -1.18 0.12
CA SER A 115 -4.06 -2.24 1.10
C SER A 115 -3.88 -3.58 0.40
N PHE A 116 -2.93 -4.39 0.86
CA PHE A 116 -2.68 -5.72 0.30
C PHE A 116 -2.10 -6.66 1.37
N THR A 117 -2.16 -7.95 1.07
CA THR A 117 -1.58 -9.03 1.89
C THR A 117 -0.66 -9.88 1.03
N GLY A 118 0.27 -10.57 1.68
CA GLY A 118 1.04 -11.63 1.02
C GLY A 118 0.14 -12.75 0.48
N PRO A 119 0.65 -13.57 -0.45
CA PRO A 119 -0.07 -14.74 -0.94
C PRO A 119 -0.52 -15.66 0.19
N ILE A 120 -1.76 -16.12 0.12
CA ILE A 120 -2.32 -17.08 1.09
C ILE A 120 -2.12 -18.49 0.55
N THR A 121 -1.44 -19.33 1.33
CA THR A 121 -1.30 -20.76 1.06
C THR A 121 -2.11 -21.56 2.08
N THR A 122 -2.75 -22.65 1.65
CA THR A 122 -3.46 -23.54 2.58
C THR A 122 -2.69 -24.85 2.70
N THR A 123 -2.18 -25.14 3.90
CA THR A 123 -1.48 -26.37 4.22
C THR A 123 -2.26 -27.11 5.30
N ASN A 124 -2.68 -28.35 5.04
CA ASN A 124 -3.46 -29.17 5.97
C ASN A 124 -4.74 -28.48 6.52
N GLY A 125 -5.41 -27.67 5.69
CA GLY A 125 -6.62 -26.94 6.07
C GLY A 125 -6.38 -25.65 6.87
N VAL A 126 -5.13 -25.28 7.12
CA VAL A 126 -4.74 -24.01 7.76
C VAL A 126 -4.30 -23.03 6.68
N ALA A 127 -4.94 -21.86 6.64
CA ALA A 127 -4.55 -20.77 5.76
C ALA A 127 -3.41 -19.95 6.41
N GLU A 128 -2.31 -19.81 5.70
CA GLU A 128 -1.13 -19.06 6.11
C GLU A 128 -0.84 -17.95 5.10
N THR A 129 -0.65 -16.73 5.60
CA THR A 129 -0.26 -15.59 4.78
C THR A 129 1.26 -15.53 4.70
N SER A 130 1.78 -15.59 3.48
CA SER A 130 3.21 -15.51 3.20
C SER A 130 3.78 -14.15 3.60
N LYS A 131 5.06 -14.13 3.98
CA LYS A 131 5.79 -12.88 4.23
C LYS A 131 6.09 -12.14 2.92
N LEU A 132 6.14 -10.82 3.03
CA LEU A 132 6.63 -9.88 2.04
C LEU A 132 7.76 -9.06 2.66
N TYR A 133 8.56 -8.42 1.81
CA TYR A 133 9.74 -7.67 2.19
C TYR A 133 9.68 -6.26 1.64
N ALA A 134 9.88 -5.25 2.49
CA ALA A 134 9.96 -3.85 2.13
C ALA A 134 11.39 -3.34 2.29
N VAL A 135 11.79 -2.47 1.36
CA VAL A 135 12.98 -1.63 1.49
C VAL A 135 12.53 -0.19 1.52
N VAL A 136 12.85 0.54 2.59
CA VAL A 136 12.59 1.98 2.71
C VAL A 136 13.90 2.70 2.92
N ALA A 137 14.24 3.61 2.00
CA ALA A 137 15.50 4.32 2.03
C ALA A 137 15.31 5.81 1.72
N GLY A 138 16.10 6.66 2.35
CA GLY A 138 16.10 8.11 2.11
C GLY A 138 17.47 8.59 1.67
N LYS A 139 17.52 9.38 0.60
CA LYS A 139 18.75 10.05 0.17
C LYS A 139 18.99 11.25 1.09
N PRO A 140 20.05 11.28 1.89
CA PRO A 140 20.28 12.39 2.80
C PRO A 140 20.64 13.65 2.01
N LYS A 141 20.07 14.78 2.41
CA LYS A 141 20.52 16.08 1.92
C LYS A 141 21.78 16.47 2.67
N LEU A 142 22.88 16.65 1.93
CA LEU A 142 24.18 16.99 2.49
C LEU A 142 24.10 18.28 3.30
N ASN A 143 24.84 18.33 4.41
CA ASN A 143 25.01 19.51 5.27
C ASN A 143 23.70 20.03 5.89
N THR A 144 22.76 19.15 6.24
CA THR A 144 21.53 19.50 6.97
C THR A 144 21.53 18.97 8.40
N CYS A 145 20.85 19.68 9.30
CA CYS A 145 20.70 19.30 10.70
C CYS A 145 19.35 19.74 11.26
N PRO A 146 18.47 18.82 11.71
CA PRO A 146 18.58 17.36 11.65
C PRO A 146 18.69 16.84 10.21
N VAL A 147 19.00 15.55 10.03
CA VAL A 147 19.15 14.94 8.70
C VAL A 147 17.86 15.09 7.91
N GLU A 148 17.87 15.94 6.88
CA GLU A 148 16.78 16.05 5.91
C GLU A 148 16.93 15.00 4.81
N VAL A 149 15.81 14.51 4.28
CA VAL A 149 15.78 13.57 3.15
C VAL A 149 15.42 14.33 1.88
N GLN A 150 16.24 14.20 0.83
CA GLN A 150 15.95 14.80 -0.48
C GLN A 150 14.85 14.03 -1.20
N GLU A 151 15.01 12.70 -1.26
CA GLU A 151 14.06 11.79 -1.88
C GLU A 151 14.01 10.46 -1.12
N THR A 152 12.85 9.83 -1.17
CA THR A 152 12.59 8.54 -0.53
C THR A 152 12.32 7.49 -1.61
N GLN A 153 12.93 6.32 -1.45
CA GLN A 153 12.67 5.13 -2.24
C GLN A 153 11.99 4.10 -1.34
N ILE A 154 10.88 3.52 -1.81
CA ILE A 154 10.17 2.43 -1.17
C ILE A 154 10.03 1.33 -2.22
N ALA A 155 10.37 0.10 -1.89
CA ALA A 155 10.20 -1.04 -2.79
C ALA A 155 9.68 -2.25 -2.04
N PHE A 156 8.85 -3.06 -2.69
CA PHE A 156 8.21 -4.23 -2.10
C PHE A 156 8.48 -5.48 -2.91
N PHE A 157 8.78 -6.58 -2.22
CA PHE A 157 9.22 -7.85 -2.79
C PHE A 157 8.50 -9.03 -2.16
N ASN A 158 8.33 -10.10 -2.92
CA ASN A 158 7.88 -11.39 -2.42
C ASN A 158 9.05 -12.31 -2.00
N GLN A 159 10.29 -11.98 -2.38
CA GLN A 159 11.51 -12.70 -1.99
C GLN A 159 12.44 -11.82 -1.15
N LYS A 160 13.06 -12.42 -0.14
CA LYS A 160 14.03 -11.73 0.74
C LYS A 160 15.28 -11.30 -0.02
N ASP A 161 15.79 -12.16 -0.91
CA ASP A 161 17.06 -11.91 -1.61
C ASP A 161 16.97 -10.75 -2.61
N ASP A 162 15.81 -10.58 -3.26
CA ASP A 162 15.55 -9.45 -4.15
C ASP A 162 15.49 -8.13 -3.34
N ALA A 163 14.84 -8.15 -2.18
CA ALA A 163 14.82 -7.02 -1.26
C ALA A 163 16.23 -6.66 -0.78
N ASN A 164 17.04 -7.65 -0.38
CA ASN A 164 18.43 -7.42 0.03
C ASN A 164 19.27 -6.84 -1.10
N THR A 165 19.11 -7.37 -2.33
CA THR A 165 19.79 -6.84 -3.52
C THR A 165 19.45 -5.38 -3.76
N LYS A 166 18.16 -5.01 -3.64
CA LYS A 166 17.71 -3.61 -3.74
C LYS A 166 18.30 -2.74 -2.64
N ALA A 167 18.30 -3.21 -1.39
CA ALA A 167 18.86 -2.49 -0.25
C ALA A 167 20.36 -2.19 -0.45
N GLN A 168 21.13 -3.19 -0.89
CA GLN A 168 22.56 -3.02 -1.19
C GLN A 168 22.80 -2.04 -2.35
N ALA A 169 21.98 -2.08 -3.40
CA ALA A 169 22.07 -1.13 -4.51
C ALA A 169 21.82 0.31 -4.04
N LEU A 170 20.75 0.54 -3.27
CA LEU A 170 20.44 1.86 -2.70
C LEU A 170 21.55 2.35 -1.76
N SER A 171 22.10 1.47 -0.91
CA SER A 171 23.22 1.81 -0.03
C SER A 171 24.46 2.27 -0.82
N LYS A 172 24.82 1.56 -1.91
CA LYS A 172 25.92 1.94 -2.82
C LYS A 172 25.69 3.29 -3.51
N GLU A 173 24.44 3.67 -3.73
CA GLU A 173 24.05 4.98 -4.28
C GLU A 173 24.01 6.10 -3.22
N GLY A 174 24.35 5.79 -1.96
CA GLY A 174 24.43 6.74 -0.86
C GLY A 174 23.10 6.99 -0.15
N TYR A 175 22.10 6.11 -0.31
CA TYR A 175 20.86 6.19 0.48
C TYR A 175 21.08 5.63 1.88
N LEU A 176 20.37 6.21 2.85
CA LEU A 176 20.22 5.65 4.19
C LEU A 176 19.04 4.67 4.17
N VAL A 177 19.30 3.38 4.31
CA VAL A 177 18.29 2.31 4.24
C VAL A 177 17.73 2.02 5.65
N TYR A 178 16.58 2.61 5.97
CA TYR A 178 15.96 2.55 7.31
C TYR A 178 15.19 1.26 7.57
N VAL A 179 14.67 0.65 6.50
CA VAL A 179 13.87 -0.57 6.58
C VAL A 179 14.40 -1.55 5.56
N THR A 180 14.87 -2.71 6.02
CA THR A 180 15.41 -3.79 5.17
C THR A 180 15.61 -5.06 6.00
N ALA A 181 15.57 -6.22 5.34
CA ALA A 181 15.93 -7.51 5.94
C ALA A 181 17.45 -7.81 5.86
N ASP A 182 18.22 -6.93 5.21
CA ASP A 182 19.69 -6.97 5.13
C ASP A 182 20.29 -6.23 6.35
N VAL A 183 20.75 -7.02 7.33
CA VAL A 183 21.27 -6.52 8.60
C VAL A 183 22.55 -5.70 8.41
N ASP A 184 23.39 -6.03 7.44
CA ASP A 184 24.65 -5.33 7.21
C ASP A 184 24.37 -3.94 6.63
N VAL A 185 23.48 -3.86 5.63
CA VAL A 185 23.03 -2.58 5.07
C VAL A 185 22.32 -1.72 6.12
N GLN A 186 21.53 -2.33 7.00
CA GLN A 186 20.87 -1.62 8.08
C GLN A 186 21.87 -1.05 9.12
N ASN A 187 22.91 -1.82 9.46
CA ASN A 187 23.99 -1.37 10.34
C ASN A 187 24.76 -0.19 9.72
N ASP A 188 25.09 -0.27 8.43
CA ASP A 188 25.74 0.83 7.70
C ASP A 188 24.88 2.10 7.72
N ALA A 189 23.57 1.96 7.47
CA ALA A 189 22.65 3.09 7.53
C ALA A 189 22.59 3.71 8.93
N ARG A 190 22.53 2.89 9.99
CA ARG A 190 22.58 3.36 11.38
C ARG A 190 23.82 4.19 11.65
N ASP A 191 24.99 3.67 11.30
CA ASP A 191 26.27 4.31 11.59
C ASP A 191 26.40 5.64 10.81
N GLN A 192 25.88 5.69 9.58
CA GLN A 192 25.82 6.93 8.80
C GLN A 192 24.84 7.95 9.36
N ILE A 193 23.65 7.55 9.83
CA ILE A 193 22.69 8.47 10.47
C ILE A 193 23.31 9.12 11.71
N ILE A 194 24.04 8.35 12.53
CA ILE A 194 24.74 8.86 13.71
C ILE A 194 25.80 9.89 13.31
N LYS A 195 26.56 9.60 12.25
CA LYS A 195 27.59 10.51 11.72
C LYS A 195 27.01 11.81 11.16
N LEU A 196 25.88 11.74 10.46
CA LEU A 196 25.24 12.89 9.81
C LEU A 196 24.48 13.79 10.79
N ASN A 197 23.99 13.25 11.90
CA ASN A 197 23.35 14.05 12.93
C ASN A 197 24.38 14.90 13.68
N CYS A 198 24.30 16.22 13.51
CA CYS A 198 25.08 17.16 14.31
C CYS A 198 24.53 17.17 15.73
N LYS A 199 25.42 17.11 16.73
CA LYS A 199 25.05 17.28 18.13
C LYS A 199 25.03 18.77 18.50
N PRO A 200 23.85 19.36 18.75
CA PRO A 200 23.81 20.43 19.76
C PRO A 200 22.63 20.36 20.73
N ASN A 201 21.87 19.26 20.85
CA ASN A 201 20.79 19.21 21.85
C ASN A 201 20.70 17.86 22.56
N ALA A 202 20.19 17.87 23.80
CA ALA A 202 19.97 16.71 24.67
C ALA A 202 18.91 15.70 24.18
N GLN A 203 18.59 15.65 22.86
CA GLN A 203 17.46 14.90 22.29
C GLN A 203 17.84 13.71 21.37
N GLY A 204 19.13 13.40 21.16
CA GLY A 204 19.56 12.18 20.46
C GLY A 204 19.64 12.28 18.93
N VAL A 205 19.24 11.21 18.23
CA VAL A 205 19.27 11.04 16.77
C VAL A 205 17.92 11.42 16.16
N ILE A 206 17.95 12.29 15.12
CA ILE A 206 16.74 12.78 14.47
C ILE A 206 16.78 12.54 12.95
N VAL A 207 15.74 11.88 12.44
CA VAL A 207 15.38 11.82 11.01
C VAL A 207 13.91 12.20 10.90
N ASN A 208 13.62 13.40 10.42
CA ASN A 208 12.26 13.96 10.47
C ASN A 208 11.29 13.37 9.43
N GLY A 209 11.76 12.56 8.48
CA GLY A 209 10.92 11.99 7.41
C GLY A 209 10.41 13.01 6.39
N LYS A 210 10.89 14.26 6.42
CA LYS A 210 10.58 15.29 5.42
C LYS A 210 11.27 14.93 4.11
N THR A 211 10.51 14.88 3.02
CA THR A 211 11.00 14.54 1.69
C THR A 211 10.28 15.33 0.61
N GLN A 212 10.93 15.54 -0.53
CA GLN A 212 10.38 16.27 -1.69
C GLN A 212 9.89 15.36 -2.79
N LYS A 213 10.28 14.09 -2.77
CA LYS A 213 9.91 13.09 -3.76
C LYS A 213 9.88 11.73 -3.11
N VAL A 214 8.82 10.97 -3.37
CA VAL A 214 8.72 9.57 -2.96
C VAL A 214 8.53 8.74 -4.22
N THR A 215 9.38 7.74 -4.40
CA THR A 215 9.23 6.73 -5.45
C THR A 215 8.90 5.40 -4.78
N VAL A 216 7.81 4.77 -5.23
CA VAL A 216 7.33 3.50 -4.68
C VAL A 216 7.28 2.47 -5.79
N ASP A 217 8.09 1.44 -5.63
CA ASP A 217 8.22 0.35 -6.57
C ASP A 217 7.38 -0.84 -6.11
N PHE A 218 6.39 -1.18 -6.93
CA PHE A 218 5.51 -2.31 -6.73
C PHE A 218 5.72 -3.39 -7.80
N THR A 219 6.72 -3.26 -8.67
CA THR A 219 6.82 -4.10 -9.86
C THR A 219 6.93 -5.60 -9.52
N ASP A 220 7.54 -5.99 -8.40
CA ASP A 220 7.63 -7.39 -7.99
C ASP A 220 6.37 -7.95 -7.30
N ILE A 221 5.47 -7.06 -6.85
CA ILE A 221 4.23 -7.43 -6.15
C ILE A 221 2.98 -6.83 -6.80
N PHE A 222 3.06 -6.40 -8.06
CA PHE A 222 2.01 -5.63 -8.72
C PHE A 222 0.68 -6.40 -8.75
N ASN A 223 0.74 -7.73 -8.80
CA ASN A 223 -0.41 -8.63 -8.78
C ASN A 223 -1.18 -8.64 -7.45
N LEU A 224 -0.57 -8.14 -6.36
CA LEU A 224 -1.21 -8.02 -5.04
C LEU A 224 -1.97 -6.70 -4.87
N LEU A 225 -1.80 -5.75 -5.79
CA LEU A 225 -2.48 -4.46 -5.74
C LEU A 225 -3.94 -4.55 -6.20
N PRO A 226 -4.79 -3.56 -5.84
CA PRO A 226 -6.10 -3.38 -6.47
C PRO A 226 -6.01 -3.40 -8.00
N GLN A 227 -6.98 -4.02 -8.69
CA GLN A 227 -6.93 -4.28 -10.13
C GLN A 227 -6.61 -3.03 -10.98
N ASN A 228 -7.19 -1.88 -10.62
CA ASN A 228 -6.97 -0.61 -11.32
C ASN A 228 -5.53 -0.07 -11.21
N LEU A 229 -4.72 -0.59 -10.27
CA LEU A 229 -3.35 -0.19 -10.03
C LEU A 229 -2.32 -1.21 -10.54
N GLN A 230 -2.72 -2.44 -10.85
CA GLN A 230 -1.79 -3.51 -11.25
C GLN A 230 -1.03 -3.19 -12.53
N GLN A 231 -1.74 -2.80 -13.60
CA GLN A 231 -1.11 -2.44 -14.88
C GLN A 231 -0.18 -1.21 -14.75
N PRO A 232 -0.61 -0.09 -14.12
CA PRO A 232 0.30 1.01 -13.83
C PRO A 232 1.56 0.60 -13.06
N ALA A 233 1.42 -0.20 -11.99
CA ALA A 233 2.52 -0.65 -11.15
C ALA A 233 3.48 -1.63 -11.84
N GLN A 234 2.95 -2.43 -12.77
CA GLN A 234 3.75 -3.34 -13.59
C GLN A 234 4.67 -2.58 -14.54
N ASN A 235 4.22 -1.42 -15.05
CA ASN A 235 4.93 -0.67 -16.06
C ASN A 235 6.01 0.25 -15.48
N SER A 236 5.79 0.81 -14.29
CA SER A 236 6.73 1.75 -13.67
C SER A 236 6.45 1.99 -12.19
N PRO A 237 7.46 2.37 -11.40
CA PRO A 237 7.27 2.86 -10.04
C PRO A 237 6.34 4.06 -9.96
N PHE A 238 5.57 4.15 -8.87
CA PHE A 238 4.73 5.31 -8.59
C PHE A 238 5.56 6.43 -7.97
N VAL A 239 5.46 7.62 -8.57
CA VAL A 239 6.21 8.80 -8.12
C VAL A 239 5.24 9.83 -7.56
N TYR A 240 5.51 10.28 -6.34
CA TYR A 240 4.72 11.24 -5.60
C TYR A 240 5.55 12.46 -5.21
N SER A 241 4.96 13.64 -5.39
CA SER A 241 5.49 14.92 -4.97
C SER A 241 4.58 15.54 -3.90
N PRO A 242 5.05 16.55 -3.15
CA PRO A 242 4.20 17.29 -2.25
C PRO A 242 3.16 18.13 -2.99
N LYS A 243 2.00 18.34 -2.34
CA LYS A 243 1.01 19.36 -2.73
C LYS A 243 1.46 20.78 -2.30
N SER A 244 2.50 20.87 -1.47
CA SER A 244 3.11 22.08 -0.91
C SER A 244 4.65 21.94 -0.94
N ASP A 245 5.39 22.57 -0.04
CA ASP A 245 6.87 22.57 -0.03
C ASP A 245 7.51 21.20 0.24
N SER A 246 6.86 20.31 1.00
CA SER A 246 7.37 18.98 1.37
C SER A 246 6.24 18.04 1.79
N ILE A 247 6.54 16.73 1.83
CA ILE A 247 5.70 15.72 2.50
C ILE A 247 6.49 15.08 3.64
N TYR A 248 5.75 14.65 4.66
CA TYR A 248 6.30 14.03 5.85
C TYR A 248 5.87 12.57 5.90
N LEU A 249 6.84 11.67 5.79
CA LEU A 249 6.63 10.23 5.82
C LEU A 249 6.44 9.74 7.25
N VAL A 250 5.48 8.85 7.46
CA VAL A 250 5.45 7.92 8.59
C VAL A 250 5.59 6.51 8.04
N ASN A 251 6.55 5.76 8.55
CA ASN A 251 6.68 4.32 8.31
C ASN A 251 6.68 3.62 9.67
N ALA A 252 5.83 2.61 9.81
CA ALA A 252 5.63 1.90 11.06
C ALA A 252 5.31 0.43 10.82
N ARG A 253 5.59 -0.42 11.80
CA ARG A 253 5.24 -1.84 11.80
C ARG A 253 4.49 -2.18 13.09
N LYS A 254 3.41 -2.94 12.98
CA LYS A 254 2.81 -3.65 14.10
C LYS A 254 3.06 -5.13 13.93
N GLU A 255 3.78 -5.71 14.88
CA GLU A 255 4.03 -7.15 14.91
C GLU A 255 2.82 -7.86 15.51
N TYR A 256 2.40 -8.95 14.87
CA TYR A 256 1.43 -9.83 15.48
C TYR A 256 2.15 -10.86 16.35
N ASP A 257 1.89 -10.79 17.65
CA ASP A 257 2.34 -11.78 18.60
C ASP A 257 1.18 -12.74 18.96
N PRO A 258 1.16 -13.98 18.45
CA PRO A 258 0.11 -14.94 18.79
C PRO A 258 0.13 -15.33 20.28
N SER A 259 1.25 -15.12 20.98
CA SER A 259 1.36 -15.35 22.43
C SER A 259 0.83 -14.17 23.26
N ASN A 260 0.66 -13.00 22.64
CA ASN A 260 0.09 -11.81 23.26
C ASN A 260 -0.79 -11.05 22.24
N PRO A 261 -2.00 -11.57 21.95
CA PRO A 261 -2.87 -11.03 20.88
C PRO A 261 -3.42 -9.63 21.15
N THR A 262 -3.18 -9.08 22.35
CA THR A 262 -3.54 -7.70 22.73
C THR A 262 -2.40 -6.70 22.53
N LYS A 263 -1.21 -7.16 22.12
CA LYS A 263 -0.04 -6.31 21.87
C LYS A 263 -0.22 -5.48 20.60
#